data_AF-A0A7L2ZTU1-F1
#
_entry.id   AF-A0A7L2ZTU1-F1
#
_cell.length_a   1.000
_cell.length_b   1.000
_cell.length_c   1.000
_cell.angle_alpha   90.00
_cell.angle_beta   90.00
_cell.angle_gamma   90.00
#
_symmetry.space_group_name_H-M   'P 1'
#
loop_
_entity.id
_entity.type
_entity.pdbx_description
1 polymer ?
#
loop_
_entity_poly.entity_id
_entity_poly.type
_entity_poly.pdbx_seq_one_letter_code
_entity_poly.pdbx_strand_id
1 'polypeptide(L)'
;AIIPYKEILQMYWEKVTGFVNARCEGLEPWQLIGLTFSSTLASVWLHGFLCQPESLTSRSKKQFFKLLRKMPFVGAIIQKKIDEALNDVTSSLSFLKDEREYIKALPEQGMSQSEVLQKMKEYSSKDVRWQDGKVSGTVYSGEEKLTHLLVKVYEEFAWSNPLHPDIFPGLRKMEAEVVRIACTLFHGGPKSCGAMTSGGTESILMACKAYRDLAYERGIKQPEMLVPVSAHAAFDKAAHYFGMKLIQIPLTKAMEVDVQAMRRAISRNTAMLVCSAPQFPHGIMDPIEEVAELAVKYKIPFHVDACLGGFLIAFMDKAGFPLKRPFDFRVEGVTSISADTHK
;
A
#
# COMPACT_ATOMS: atom_id res chain seq x y z
N ALA A 1 -9.28 -36.38 -47.31
CA ALA A 1 -9.13 -36.77 -45.88
C ALA A 1 -10.09 -36.04 -44.91
N ILE A 2 -10.64 -34.85 -45.24
CA ILE A 2 -11.51 -34.06 -44.31
C ILE A 2 -13.01 -34.40 -44.44
N ILE A 3 -13.44 -34.97 -45.57
CA ILE A 3 -14.85 -35.27 -45.89
C ILE A 3 -15.53 -36.21 -44.86
N PRO A 4 -14.90 -37.32 -44.39
CA PRO A 4 -15.52 -38.23 -43.43
C PRO A 4 -15.76 -37.56 -42.07
N TYR A 5 -14.85 -36.69 -41.62
CA TYR A 5 -15.01 -35.96 -40.37
C TYR A 5 -16.16 -34.96 -40.43
N LYS A 6 -16.42 -34.38 -41.60
CA LYS A 6 -17.54 -33.46 -41.82
C LYS A 6 -18.89 -34.19 -41.72
N GLU A 7 -19.01 -35.36 -42.35
CA GLU A 7 -20.22 -36.18 -42.28
C GLU A 7 -20.48 -36.73 -40.88
N ILE A 8 -19.43 -37.15 -40.17
CA ILE A 8 -19.52 -37.58 -38.77
C ILE A 8 -19.98 -36.40 -37.88
N LEU A 9 -19.38 -35.22 -38.03
CA LEU A 9 -19.79 -34.02 -37.29
C LEU A 9 -21.24 -33.64 -37.59
N GLN A 10 -21.67 -33.75 -38.85
CA GLN A 10 -23.05 -33.46 -39.25
C GLN A 10 -24.04 -34.44 -38.63
N MET A 11 -23.73 -35.74 -38.61
CA MET A 11 -24.56 -36.75 -37.94
C MET A 11 -24.67 -36.49 -36.42
N TYR A 12 -23.57 -36.13 -35.77
CA TYR A 12 -23.62 -35.76 -34.34
C TYR A 12 -24.40 -34.47 -34.10
N TRP A 13 -24.24 -33.48 -34.98
CA TRP A 13 -25.00 -32.23 -34.93
C TRP A 13 -26.51 -32.49 -35.04
N GLU A 14 -26.93 -33.27 -36.05
CA GLU A 14 -28.34 -33.63 -36.26
C GLU A 14 -28.92 -34.39 -35.06
N LYS A 15 -28.18 -35.35 -34.49
CA LYS A 15 -28.58 -36.05 -33.26
C LYS A 15 -28.73 -35.12 -32.07
N VAL A 16 -27.81 -34.18 -31.88
CA VAL A 16 -27.87 -33.20 -30.80
C VAL A 16 -29.04 -32.24 -31.00
N THR A 17 -29.23 -31.71 -32.21
CA THR A 17 -30.36 -30.82 -32.51
C THR A 17 -31.70 -31.52 -32.36
N GLY A 18 -31.81 -32.77 -32.82
CA GLY A 18 -33.03 -33.56 -32.66
C GLY A 18 -33.35 -33.83 -31.19
N PHE A 19 -32.33 -34.17 -30.39
CA PHE A 19 -32.49 -34.38 -28.95
C PHE A 19 -32.92 -33.09 -28.21
N VAL A 20 -32.27 -31.96 -28.51
CA VAL A 20 -32.60 -30.66 -27.91
C VAL A 20 -34.02 -30.22 -28.30
N ASN A 21 -34.36 -30.30 -29.60
CA ASN A 21 -35.68 -29.93 -30.10
C ASN A 21 -36.78 -30.80 -29.47
N ALA A 22 -36.57 -32.12 -29.36
CA ALA A 22 -37.52 -33.02 -28.69
C ALA A 22 -37.68 -32.71 -27.19
N ARG A 23 -36.65 -32.17 -26.52
CA ARG A 23 -36.74 -31.74 -25.11
C ARG A 23 -37.43 -30.38 -24.94
N CYS A 24 -37.48 -29.59 -26.01
CA CYS A 24 -38.13 -28.29 -26.06
C CYS A 24 -39.51 -28.34 -26.75
N GLU A 25 -39.95 -29.53 -27.18
CA GLU A 25 -41.21 -29.78 -27.88
C GLU A 25 -42.37 -29.49 -26.92
N GLY A 26 -43.03 -28.34 -27.11
CA GLY A 26 -44.08 -27.84 -26.22
C GLY A 26 -43.78 -26.50 -25.53
N LEU A 27 -42.58 -25.93 -25.73
CA LEU A 27 -42.26 -24.58 -25.26
C LEU A 27 -42.48 -23.55 -26.37
N GLU A 28 -43.15 -22.45 -26.05
CA GLU A 28 -43.31 -21.33 -26.97
C GLU A 28 -41.98 -20.57 -27.14
N PRO A 29 -41.72 -19.92 -28.29
CA PRO A 29 -40.45 -19.23 -28.55
C PRO A 29 -40.02 -18.23 -27.47
N TRP A 30 -40.96 -17.51 -26.86
CA TRP A 30 -40.65 -16.57 -25.78
C TRP A 30 -40.22 -17.27 -24.49
N GLN A 31 -40.72 -18.48 -24.21
CA GLN A 31 -40.34 -19.27 -23.04
C GLN A 31 -38.90 -19.79 -23.20
N LEU A 32 -38.53 -20.21 -24.40
CA LEU A 32 -37.15 -20.62 -24.72
C LEU A 32 -36.16 -19.46 -24.57
N ILE A 33 -36.52 -18.28 -25.08
CA ILE A 33 -35.73 -17.05 -24.92
C ILE A 33 -35.62 -16.69 -23.43
N GLY A 34 -36.74 -16.70 -22.70
CA GLY A 34 -36.79 -16.38 -21.28
C GLY A 34 -35.97 -17.33 -20.40
N LEU A 35 -36.06 -18.64 -20.66
CA LEU A 35 -35.26 -19.66 -19.96
C LEU A 35 -33.78 -19.52 -20.26
N THR A 36 -33.41 -19.30 -21.52
CA THR A 36 -32.00 -19.11 -21.93
C THR A 36 -31.42 -17.85 -21.30
N PHE A 37 -32.15 -16.72 -21.34
CA PHE A 37 -31.73 -15.48 -20.72
C PHE A 37 -31.58 -15.63 -19.19
N SER A 38 -32.58 -16.22 -18.53
CA SER A 38 -32.60 -16.39 -17.07
C SER A 38 -31.52 -17.36 -16.58
N SER A 39 -31.32 -18.49 -17.27
CA SER A 39 -30.25 -19.46 -16.95
C SER A 39 -28.86 -18.89 -17.19
N THR A 40 -28.68 -18.10 -18.24
CA THR A 40 -27.42 -17.39 -18.51
C THR A 40 -27.15 -16.37 -17.41
N LEU A 41 -28.14 -15.54 -17.05
CA LEU A 41 -28.02 -14.56 -15.97
C LEU A 41 -27.74 -15.24 -14.62
N ALA A 42 -28.43 -16.33 -14.32
CA ALA A 42 -28.21 -17.13 -13.12
C ALA A 42 -26.81 -17.75 -13.09
N SER A 43 -26.30 -18.22 -14.24
CA SER A 43 -24.96 -18.77 -14.36
C SER A 43 -23.87 -17.71 -14.18
N VAL A 44 -24.05 -16.53 -14.80
CA VAL A 44 -23.15 -15.38 -14.63
C VAL A 44 -23.18 -14.88 -13.18
N TRP A 45 -24.37 -14.79 -12.58
CA TRP A 45 -24.53 -14.42 -11.18
C TRP A 45 -23.88 -15.45 -10.25
N LEU A 46 -24.09 -16.75 -10.48
CA LEU A 46 -23.52 -17.82 -9.68
C LEU A 46 -21.99 -17.84 -9.81
N HIS A 47 -21.46 -17.70 -11.02
CA HIS A 47 -20.03 -17.55 -11.25
C HIS A 47 -19.49 -16.30 -10.54
N GLY A 48 -20.14 -15.15 -10.67
CA GLY A 48 -19.77 -13.92 -9.98
C GLY A 48 -19.86 -14.04 -8.45
N PHE A 49 -20.79 -14.84 -7.93
CA PHE A 49 -20.98 -15.11 -6.51
C PHE A 49 -19.92 -16.08 -5.96
N LEU A 50 -19.57 -17.12 -6.71
CA LEU A 50 -18.58 -18.13 -6.30
C LEU A 50 -17.15 -17.62 -6.46
N CYS A 51 -16.87 -16.85 -7.51
CA CYS A 51 -15.53 -16.34 -7.86
C CYS A 51 -15.26 -14.93 -7.31
N GLN A 52 -15.85 -14.57 -6.16
CA GLN A 52 -15.52 -13.32 -5.48
C GLN A 52 -14.11 -13.34 -4.87
N PRO A 53 -13.52 -12.16 -4.58
CA PRO A 53 -12.23 -12.08 -3.90
C PRO A 53 -12.21 -12.74 -2.51
N GLU A 54 -13.35 -12.72 -1.82
CA GLU A 54 -13.50 -13.36 -0.51
C GLU A 54 -14.02 -14.78 -0.63
N SER A 55 -13.39 -15.72 0.09
CA SER A 55 -13.85 -17.10 0.15
C SER A 55 -15.26 -17.21 0.71
N LEU A 56 -16.02 -18.23 0.26
CA LEU A 56 -17.35 -18.53 0.79
C LEU A 56 -17.33 -18.71 2.32
N THR A 57 -16.27 -19.33 2.86
CA THR A 57 -16.10 -19.50 4.30
C THR A 57 -15.95 -18.17 5.03
N SER A 58 -15.18 -17.23 4.49
CA SER A 58 -15.04 -15.88 5.05
C SER A 58 -16.38 -15.14 5.03
N ARG A 59 -17.10 -15.21 3.91
CA ARG A 59 -18.41 -14.55 3.75
C ARG A 59 -19.46 -15.12 4.70
N SER A 60 -19.55 -16.44 4.80
CA SER A 60 -20.46 -17.11 5.74
C SER A 60 -20.11 -16.78 7.18
N LYS A 61 -18.83 -16.75 7.55
CA LYS A 61 -18.38 -16.31 8.87
C LYS A 61 -18.77 -14.85 9.13
N LYS A 62 -18.51 -13.93 8.19
CA LYS A 62 -18.89 -12.52 8.32
C LYS A 62 -20.39 -12.34 8.51
N GLN A 63 -21.20 -13.06 7.73
CA GLN A 63 -22.66 -13.01 7.84
C GLN A 63 -23.13 -13.59 9.18
N PHE A 64 -22.57 -14.73 9.60
CA PHE A 64 -22.84 -15.31 10.91
C PHE A 64 -22.50 -14.32 12.04
N PHE A 65 -21.29 -13.74 12.04
CA PHE A 65 -20.90 -12.75 13.06
C PHE A 65 -21.72 -11.45 12.99
N LYS A 66 -22.22 -11.07 11.80
CA LYS A 66 -23.12 -9.93 11.65
C LYS A 66 -24.47 -10.21 12.29
N LEU A 67 -25.01 -11.41 12.12
CA LEU A 67 -26.24 -11.86 12.79
C LEU A 67 -26.03 -12.01 14.30
N LEU A 68 -24.91 -12.61 14.70
CA LEU A 68 -24.55 -12.80 16.10
C LEU A 68 -24.47 -11.46 16.85
N ARG A 69 -23.86 -10.45 16.24
CA ARG A 69 -23.76 -9.08 16.79
C ARG A 69 -25.08 -8.35 16.97
N LYS A 70 -26.15 -8.76 16.27
CA LYS A 70 -27.49 -8.19 16.43
C LYS A 70 -28.23 -8.73 17.66
N MET A 71 -27.72 -9.77 18.30
CA MET A 71 -28.32 -10.29 19.52
C MET A 71 -28.09 -9.33 20.69
N PRO A 72 -29.12 -9.04 21.51
CA PRO A 72 -29.07 -7.98 22.51
C PRO A 72 -27.98 -8.19 23.58
N PHE A 73 -27.70 -9.43 23.97
CA PHE A 73 -26.66 -9.75 24.96
C PHE A 73 -25.22 -9.68 24.39
N VAL A 74 -25.04 -9.94 23.08
CA VAL A 74 -23.72 -9.92 22.44
C VAL A 74 -23.21 -8.49 22.30
N GLY A 75 -24.10 -7.54 22.01
CA GLY A 75 -23.77 -6.12 21.99
C GLY A 75 -23.19 -5.63 23.32
N ALA A 76 -23.80 -6.03 24.45
CA ALA A 76 -23.31 -5.67 25.78
C ALA A 76 -21.91 -6.26 26.08
N ILE A 77 -21.67 -7.51 25.69
CA ILE A 77 -20.35 -8.16 25.84
C ILE A 77 -19.29 -7.45 24.99
N ILE A 78 -19.64 -7.09 23.75
CA ILE A 78 -18.74 -6.36 22.86
C ILE A 78 -18.43 -4.98 23.42
N GLN A 79 -19.45 -4.25 23.90
CA GLN A 79 -19.24 -2.94 24.50
C GLN A 79 -18.32 -3.04 25.70
N LYS A 80 -18.54 -4.03 26.59
CA LYS A 80 -17.63 -4.29 27.71
C LYS A 80 -16.19 -4.52 27.26
N LYS A 81 -15.97 -5.29 26.17
CA LYS A 81 -14.63 -5.52 25.61
C LYS A 81 -14.03 -4.28 24.97
N ILE A 82 -14.84 -3.44 24.32
CA ILE A 82 -14.42 -2.13 23.81
C ILE A 82 -14.00 -1.23 24.97
N ASP A 83 -14.79 -1.16 26.03
CA ASP A 83 -14.49 -0.35 27.22
C ASP A 83 -13.23 -0.86 27.93
N GLU A 84 -13.05 -2.17 28.06
CA GLU A 84 -11.82 -2.79 28.56
C GLU A 84 -10.61 -2.40 27.70
N ALA A 85 -10.72 -2.48 26.37
CA ALA A 85 -9.65 -2.08 25.46
C ALA A 85 -9.37 -0.57 25.51
N LEU A 86 -10.41 0.27 25.59
CA LEU A 86 -10.26 1.72 25.76
C LEU A 86 -9.55 2.06 27.06
N ASN A 87 -9.88 1.37 28.16
CA ASN A 87 -9.22 1.55 29.44
C ASN A 87 -7.75 1.09 29.38
N ASP A 88 -7.45 -0.01 28.70
CA ASP A 88 -6.09 -0.50 28.51
C ASP A 88 -5.24 0.45 27.66
N VAL A 89 -5.81 0.99 26.58
CA VAL A 89 -5.19 2.05 25.75
C VAL A 89 -4.98 3.31 26.58
N THR A 90 -5.97 3.75 27.35
CA THR A 90 -5.87 4.97 28.18
C THR A 90 -4.89 4.80 29.34
N SER A 91 -4.73 3.58 29.86
CA SER A 91 -3.77 3.29 30.94
C SER A 91 -2.33 3.21 30.42
N SER A 92 -2.13 2.64 29.23
CA SER A 92 -0.82 2.51 28.56
C SER A 92 -0.33 3.82 27.93
N LEU A 93 -1.24 4.71 27.52
CA LEU A 93 -0.91 6.02 26.95
C LEU A 93 -1.03 7.12 28.01
N SER A 94 -0.09 7.12 28.97
CA SER A 94 -0.06 8.10 30.07
C SER A 94 -0.05 9.56 29.60
N PHE A 95 0.45 9.84 28.40
CA PHE A 95 0.43 11.16 27.77
C PHE A 95 -0.97 11.67 27.37
N LEU A 96 -1.99 10.80 27.34
CA LEU A 96 -3.38 11.21 27.12
C LEU A 96 -4.05 11.77 28.38
N LYS A 97 -3.46 11.52 29.56
CA LYS A 97 -3.95 12.03 30.84
C LYS A 97 -3.41 13.44 31.03
N ASP A 98 -4.20 14.42 30.62
CA ASP A 98 -3.92 15.82 30.87
C ASP A 98 -4.72 16.29 32.09
N GLU A 99 -4.05 16.92 33.05
CA GLU A 99 -4.70 17.52 34.23
C GLU A 99 -5.47 18.80 33.89
N ARG A 100 -5.22 19.39 32.70
CA ARG A 100 -5.88 20.62 32.24
C ARG A 100 -7.06 20.32 31.32
N GLU A 101 -8.04 21.22 31.32
CA GLU A 101 -9.22 21.10 30.46
C GLU A 101 -8.87 21.24 28.98
N TYR A 102 -9.38 20.32 28.17
CA TYR A 102 -9.34 20.38 26.72
C TYR A 102 -10.27 21.49 26.20
N ILE A 103 -9.84 22.22 25.17
CA ILE A 103 -10.71 23.11 24.40
C ILE A 103 -11.65 22.22 23.56
N LYS A 104 -12.93 22.18 23.91
CA LYS A 104 -13.94 21.31 23.28
C LYS A 104 -14.82 22.01 22.25
N ALA A 105 -14.79 23.34 22.23
CA ALA A 105 -15.57 24.17 21.33
C ALA A 105 -14.73 25.38 20.89
N LEU A 106 -15.10 25.97 19.75
CA LEU A 106 -14.49 27.23 19.31
C LEU A 106 -14.84 28.33 20.34
N PRO A 107 -13.86 29.10 20.84
CA PRO A 107 -14.13 30.20 21.76
C PRO A 107 -15.08 31.23 21.14
N GLU A 108 -16.00 31.78 21.93
CA GLU A 108 -16.94 32.83 21.46
C GLU A 108 -16.23 34.10 21.01
N GLN A 109 -15.08 34.40 21.62
CA GLN A 109 -14.20 35.49 21.26
C GLN A 109 -12.83 34.95 20.86
N GLY A 110 -12.29 35.46 19.75
CA GLY A 110 -10.96 35.07 19.28
C GLY A 110 -9.88 35.43 20.29
N MET A 111 -9.02 34.46 20.61
CA MET A 111 -7.84 34.69 21.45
C MET A 111 -6.88 35.68 20.77
N SER A 112 -6.24 36.53 21.56
CA SER A 112 -5.14 37.37 21.09
C SER A 112 -3.93 36.52 20.66
N GLN A 113 -3.07 37.08 19.80
CA GLN A 113 -1.86 36.38 19.36
C GLN A 113 -0.96 35.96 20.54
N SER A 114 -0.83 36.81 21.56
CA SER A 114 -0.08 36.49 22.78
C SER A 114 -0.66 35.31 23.55
N GLU A 115 -1.99 35.21 23.65
CA GLU A 115 -2.65 34.08 24.32
C GLU A 115 -2.46 32.78 23.54
N VAL A 116 -2.55 32.83 22.20
CA VAL A 116 -2.30 31.67 21.34
C VAL A 116 -0.85 31.18 21.49
N LEU A 117 0.12 32.09 21.44
CA LEU A 117 1.54 31.74 21.60
C LEU A 117 1.85 31.22 23.00
N GLN A 118 1.20 31.75 24.04
CA GLN A 118 1.33 31.26 25.40
C GLN A 118 0.78 29.82 25.53
N LYS A 119 -0.39 29.54 24.95
CA LYS A 119 -0.95 28.18 24.89
C LYS A 119 -0.04 27.21 24.12
N MET A 120 0.52 27.65 22.99
CA MET A 120 1.48 26.85 22.23
C MET A 120 2.69 26.46 23.10
N LYS A 121 3.24 27.40 23.88
CA LYS A 121 4.33 27.10 24.84
C LYS A 121 3.90 26.09 25.91
N GLU A 122 2.70 26.24 26.44
CA GLU A 122 2.13 25.29 27.42
C GLU A 122 1.95 23.88 26.87
N TYR A 123 1.65 23.73 25.58
CA TYR A 123 1.59 22.41 24.93
C TYR A 123 3.00 21.84 24.72
N SER A 124 3.91 22.64 24.14
CA SER A 124 5.28 22.20 23.86
C SER A 124 6.08 21.81 25.11
N SER A 125 5.73 22.36 26.28
CA SER A 125 6.39 21.99 27.54
C SER A 125 6.06 20.57 28.02
N LYS A 126 5.04 19.94 27.46
CA LYS A 126 4.66 18.54 27.72
C LYS A 126 5.35 17.55 26.81
N ASP A 127 6.00 18.03 25.75
CA ASP A 127 6.70 17.16 24.82
C ASP A 127 7.80 16.39 25.55
N VAL A 128 7.96 15.11 25.20
CA VAL A 128 9.10 14.32 25.67
C VAL A 128 10.37 15.06 25.29
N ARG A 129 11.35 15.13 26.20
CA ARG A 129 12.67 15.75 25.97
C ARG A 129 13.49 14.97 24.94
N TRP A 130 13.11 15.08 23.68
CA TRP A 130 13.82 14.48 22.55
C TRP A 130 15.18 15.14 22.30
N GLN A 131 15.37 16.39 22.75
CA GLN A 131 16.62 17.14 22.66
C GLN A 131 17.77 16.46 23.42
N ASP A 132 17.45 15.62 24.41
CA ASP A 132 18.45 14.84 25.17
C ASP A 132 19.01 13.65 24.36
N GLY A 133 18.54 13.41 23.13
CA GLY A 133 19.01 12.32 22.27
C GLY A 133 18.59 10.92 22.71
N LYS A 134 17.55 10.81 23.54
CA LYS A 134 17.08 9.54 24.14
C LYS A 134 15.84 8.95 23.46
N VAL A 135 15.37 9.57 22.38
CA VAL A 135 14.21 9.12 21.61
C VAL A 135 14.71 8.55 20.28
N SER A 136 14.50 7.25 20.05
CA SER A 136 14.89 6.60 18.81
C SER A 136 14.07 7.12 17.62
N GLY A 137 14.73 7.41 16.50
CA GLY A 137 14.10 8.02 15.32
C GLY A 137 13.46 9.37 15.68
N THR A 138 12.17 9.53 15.38
CA THR A 138 11.31 10.68 15.75
C THR A 138 11.80 12.05 15.25
N VAL A 139 12.91 12.58 15.77
CA VAL A 139 13.56 13.83 15.35
C VAL A 139 14.97 13.53 14.86
N TYR A 140 15.21 13.68 13.55
CA TYR A 140 16.45 13.22 12.90
C TYR A 140 17.64 14.19 13.00
N SER A 141 17.39 15.49 13.17
CA SER A 141 18.44 16.50 13.37
C SER A 141 18.20 17.32 14.65
N GLY A 142 17.18 18.17 14.66
CA GLY A 142 16.88 19.04 15.80
C GLY A 142 17.85 20.21 16.01
N GLU A 143 18.75 20.47 15.07
CA GLU A 143 19.71 21.58 15.15
C GLU A 143 19.01 22.94 14.94
N GLU A 144 19.36 23.93 15.76
CA GLU A 144 18.64 25.21 15.85
C GLU A 144 18.79 26.05 14.58
N LYS A 145 20.00 26.16 14.00
CA LYS A 145 20.23 26.97 12.79
C LYS A 145 19.49 26.38 11.59
N LEU A 146 19.50 25.06 11.44
CA LEU A 146 18.72 24.35 10.43
C LEU A 146 17.22 24.58 10.65
N THR A 147 16.74 24.47 11.89
CA THR A 147 15.32 24.71 12.21
C THR A 147 14.91 26.14 11.84
N HIS A 148 15.73 27.14 12.15
CA HIS A 148 15.48 28.54 11.77
C HIS A 148 15.42 28.73 10.26
N LEU A 149 16.33 28.10 9.52
CA LEU A 149 16.32 28.12 8.06
C LEU A 149 15.02 27.52 7.50
N LEU A 150 14.61 26.34 8.00
CA LEU A 150 13.40 25.66 7.54
C LEU A 150 12.13 26.46 7.86
N VAL A 151 12.03 27.06 9.05
CA VAL A 151 10.92 27.94 9.42
C VAL A 151 10.88 29.15 8.50
N LYS A 152 12.02 29.75 8.16
CA LYS A 152 12.07 30.88 7.25
C LYS A 152 11.62 30.49 5.84
N VAL A 153 12.05 29.33 5.33
CA VAL A 153 11.57 28.81 4.04
C VAL A 153 10.06 28.58 4.08
N TYR A 154 9.54 27.97 5.15
CA TYR A 154 8.09 27.78 5.30
C TYR A 154 7.33 29.11 5.33
N GLU A 155 7.83 30.11 6.06
CA GLU A 155 7.24 31.45 6.13
C GLU A 155 7.05 32.07 4.73
N GLU A 156 8.07 32.00 3.86
CA GLU A 156 8.02 32.54 2.50
C GLU A 156 7.01 31.81 1.59
N PHE A 157 6.71 30.54 1.87
CA PHE A 157 5.85 29.69 1.05
C PHE A 157 4.54 29.28 1.75
N ALA A 158 4.17 29.90 2.86
CA ALA A 158 3.06 29.47 3.73
C ALA A 158 1.69 29.40 3.01
N TRP A 159 1.48 30.23 1.98
CA TRP A 159 0.26 30.28 1.18
C TRP A 159 0.37 29.58 -0.18
N SER A 160 1.50 28.93 -0.45
CA SER A 160 1.70 28.21 -1.71
C SER A 160 0.87 26.93 -1.76
N ASN A 161 0.34 26.62 -2.95
CA ASN A 161 -0.44 25.41 -3.18
C ASN A 161 -0.07 24.80 -4.54
N PRO A 162 0.55 23.60 -4.59
CA PRO A 162 1.03 23.00 -5.83
C PRO A 162 -0.10 22.59 -6.80
N LEU A 163 -1.37 22.60 -6.36
CA LEU A 163 -2.53 22.43 -7.24
C LEU A 163 -2.63 23.55 -8.31
N HIS A 164 -2.07 24.73 -8.04
CA HIS A 164 -2.12 25.90 -8.91
C HIS A 164 -0.72 26.27 -9.43
N PRO A 165 -0.09 25.45 -10.31
CA PRO A 165 1.27 25.67 -10.78
C PRO A 165 1.45 26.92 -11.66
N ASP A 166 0.36 27.43 -12.22
CA ASP A 166 0.28 28.72 -12.92
C ASP A 166 0.42 29.91 -11.96
N ILE A 167 -0.08 29.77 -10.74
CA ILE A 167 0.03 30.78 -9.67
C ILE A 167 1.34 30.62 -8.89
N PHE A 168 1.79 29.39 -8.65
CA PHE A 168 2.99 29.07 -7.87
C PHE A 168 4.07 28.33 -8.69
N PRO A 169 4.57 28.90 -9.81
CA PRO A 169 5.54 28.22 -10.67
C PRO A 169 6.90 27.99 -9.97
N GLY A 170 7.24 28.82 -8.98
CA GLY A 170 8.43 28.64 -8.15
C GLY A 170 8.39 27.35 -7.33
N LEU A 171 7.25 27.05 -6.68
CA LEU A 171 7.06 25.80 -5.95
C LEU A 171 7.15 24.59 -6.89
N ARG A 172 6.47 24.65 -8.04
CA ARG A 172 6.53 23.59 -9.06
C ARG A 172 7.97 23.31 -9.50
N LYS A 173 8.80 24.35 -9.64
CA LYS A 173 10.22 24.20 -9.98
C LYS A 173 10.98 23.49 -8.86
N MET A 174 10.80 23.90 -7.60
CA MET A 174 11.46 23.27 -6.46
C MET A 174 11.11 21.78 -6.32
N GLU A 175 9.84 21.40 -6.46
CA GLU A 175 9.44 19.98 -6.42
C GLU A 175 10.12 19.16 -7.53
N ALA A 176 10.16 19.70 -8.76
CA ALA A 176 10.83 19.04 -9.88
C ALA A 176 12.33 18.86 -9.64
N GLU A 177 12.98 19.85 -9.02
CA GLU A 177 14.40 19.81 -8.68
C GLU A 177 14.69 18.78 -7.58
N VAL A 178 13.89 18.74 -6.51
CA VAL A 178 14.03 17.74 -5.44
C VAL A 178 13.90 16.34 -6.00
N VAL A 179 12.88 16.07 -6.82
CA VAL A 179 12.70 14.77 -7.47
C VAL A 179 13.90 14.42 -8.35
N ARG A 180 14.40 15.36 -9.18
CA ARG A 180 15.55 15.10 -10.05
C ARG A 180 16.84 14.86 -9.26
N ILE A 181 17.06 15.59 -8.17
CA ILE A 181 18.20 15.37 -7.25
C ILE A 181 18.11 13.97 -6.67
N ALA A 182 16.96 13.56 -6.15
CA ALA A 182 16.75 12.21 -5.62
C ALA A 182 17.01 11.13 -6.69
N CYS A 183 16.42 11.26 -7.89
CA CYS A 183 16.69 10.33 -8.99
C CYS A 183 18.19 10.23 -9.33
N THR A 184 18.92 11.33 -9.26
CA THR A 184 20.37 11.35 -9.51
C THR A 184 21.15 10.68 -8.39
N LEU A 185 20.79 10.91 -7.12
CA LEU A 185 21.38 10.23 -5.95
C LEU A 185 21.22 8.71 -6.03
N PHE A 186 20.08 8.25 -6.55
CA PHE A 186 19.79 6.82 -6.75
C PHE A 186 20.15 6.30 -8.15
N HIS A 187 21.00 7.02 -8.89
CA HIS A 187 21.54 6.59 -10.18
C HIS A 187 20.49 6.24 -11.26
N GLY A 188 19.32 6.90 -11.25
CA GLY A 188 18.20 6.57 -12.15
C GLY A 188 18.40 6.98 -13.62
N GLY A 189 19.44 7.74 -13.94
CA GLY A 189 19.70 8.23 -15.30
C GLY A 189 18.59 9.13 -15.87
N PRO A 190 18.66 9.50 -17.17
CA PRO A 190 17.75 10.50 -17.76
C PRO A 190 16.30 10.03 -17.89
N LYS A 191 16.06 8.71 -17.92
CA LYS A 191 14.72 8.11 -18.05
C LYS A 191 13.97 8.00 -16.72
N SER A 192 14.66 8.13 -15.59
CA SER A 192 14.01 8.16 -14.28
C SER A 192 13.16 9.43 -14.10
N CYS A 193 12.06 9.24 -13.37
CA CYS A 193 11.12 10.27 -12.96
C CYS A 193 10.59 9.95 -11.56
N GLY A 194 9.81 10.87 -10.99
CA GLY A 194 9.19 10.68 -9.69
C GLY A 194 8.20 11.80 -9.38
N ALA A 195 7.70 11.79 -8.15
CA ALA A 195 6.80 12.80 -7.60
C ALA A 195 7.11 13.01 -6.11
N MET A 196 6.87 14.21 -5.61
CA MET A 196 6.82 14.47 -4.17
C MET A 196 5.56 13.83 -3.58
N THR A 197 5.66 13.41 -2.31
CA THR A 197 4.52 12.91 -1.53
C THR A 197 4.60 13.46 -0.11
N SER A 198 3.52 13.35 0.66
CA SER A 198 3.47 13.79 2.06
C SER A 198 4.36 12.98 3.00
N GLY A 199 4.80 11.78 2.58
CA GLY A 199 5.74 10.94 3.32
C GLY A 199 5.75 9.49 2.83
N GLY A 200 6.57 8.65 3.45
CA GLY A 200 6.86 7.28 2.98
C GLY A 200 5.63 6.39 2.85
N THR A 201 4.63 6.58 3.72
CA THR A 201 3.36 5.85 3.59
C THR A 201 2.67 6.16 2.26
N GLU A 202 2.56 7.43 1.86
CA GLU A 202 1.96 7.80 0.58
C GLU A 202 2.82 7.34 -0.60
N SER A 203 4.15 7.46 -0.50
CA SER A 203 5.08 6.94 -1.52
C SER A 203 4.84 5.44 -1.80
N ILE A 204 4.73 4.63 -0.75
CA ILE A 204 4.44 3.19 -0.85
C ILE A 204 3.05 2.96 -1.46
N LEU A 205 2.03 3.69 -0.99
CA LEU A 205 0.67 3.58 -1.53
C LEU A 205 0.65 3.88 -3.04
N MET A 206 1.35 4.92 -3.50
CA MET A 206 1.41 5.30 -4.90
C MET A 206 2.12 4.25 -5.76
N ALA A 207 3.22 3.65 -5.26
CA ALA A 207 3.88 2.54 -5.95
C ALA A 207 2.97 1.31 -6.08
N CYS A 208 2.31 0.91 -4.99
CA CYS A 208 1.36 -0.21 -4.98
C CYS A 208 0.19 0.03 -5.95
N LYS A 209 -0.40 1.23 -5.94
CA LYS A 209 -1.48 1.60 -6.86
C LYS A 209 -1.00 1.53 -8.31
N ALA A 210 0.16 2.08 -8.63
CA ALA A 210 0.72 2.06 -9.99
C ALA A 210 0.91 0.63 -10.52
N TYR A 211 1.47 -0.26 -9.71
CA TYR A 211 1.69 -1.65 -10.11
C TYR A 211 0.40 -2.48 -10.16
N ARG A 212 -0.59 -2.18 -9.32
CA ARG A 212 -1.93 -2.76 -9.44
C ARG A 212 -2.57 -2.39 -10.76
N ASP A 213 -2.54 -1.10 -11.13
CA ASP A 213 -3.17 -0.63 -12.36
C ASP A 213 -2.48 -1.23 -13.59
N LEU A 214 -1.15 -1.33 -13.57
CA LEU A 214 -0.37 -2.06 -14.59
C LEU A 214 -0.74 -3.57 -14.65
N ALA A 215 -0.99 -4.19 -13.50
CA ALA A 215 -1.44 -5.58 -13.44
C ALA A 215 -2.86 -5.76 -14.04
N TYR A 216 -3.76 -4.79 -13.82
CA TYR A 216 -5.08 -4.78 -14.47
C TYR A 216 -4.98 -4.67 -15.99
N GLU A 217 -4.07 -3.83 -16.50
CA GLU A 217 -3.81 -3.74 -17.95
C GLU A 217 -3.29 -5.06 -18.53
N ARG A 218 -2.55 -5.84 -17.74
CA ARG A 218 -2.10 -7.21 -18.09
C ARG A 218 -3.18 -8.28 -17.94
N GLY A 219 -4.40 -7.90 -17.52
CA GLY A 219 -5.54 -8.80 -17.33
C GLY A 219 -5.60 -9.50 -15.96
N ILE A 220 -4.76 -9.12 -15.00
CA ILE A 220 -4.76 -9.70 -13.66
C ILE A 220 -5.92 -9.11 -12.84
N LYS A 221 -6.97 -9.89 -12.60
CA LYS A 221 -8.17 -9.42 -11.86
C LYS A 221 -7.95 -9.28 -10.35
N GLN A 222 -7.04 -10.05 -9.78
CA GLN A 222 -6.74 -10.06 -8.34
C GLN A 222 -5.23 -9.91 -8.11
N PRO A 223 -4.70 -8.68 -8.20
CA PRO A 223 -3.27 -8.40 -8.03
C PRO A 223 -2.74 -8.87 -6.67
N GLU A 224 -1.61 -9.59 -6.69
CA GLU A 224 -0.88 -10.06 -5.50
C GLU A 224 0.40 -9.23 -5.32
N MET A 225 0.69 -8.78 -4.08
CA MET A 225 2.00 -8.22 -3.74
C MET A 225 2.77 -9.19 -2.85
N LEU A 226 4.02 -9.47 -3.18
CA LEU A 226 4.91 -10.30 -2.36
C LEU A 226 5.81 -9.37 -1.55
N VAL A 227 5.64 -9.40 -0.23
CA VAL A 227 6.35 -8.52 0.71
C VAL A 227 7.01 -9.35 1.81
N PRO A 228 8.23 -9.02 2.27
CA PRO A 228 8.79 -9.61 3.48
C PRO A 228 7.91 -9.33 4.70
N VAL A 229 7.88 -10.23 5.69
CA VAL A 229 7.16 -9.97 6.97
C VAL A 229 7.70 -8.76 7.74
N SER A 230 8.91 -8.29 7.43
CA SER A 230 9.55 -7.10 8.01
C SER A 230 9.20 -5.80 7.28
N ALA A 231 8.50 -5.87 6.14
CA ALA A 231 8.15 -4.69 5.35
C ALA A 231 7.24 -3.73 6.13
N HIS A 232 7.29 -2.45 5.77
CA HIS A 232 6.52 -1.41 6.46
C HIS A 232 5.01 -1.68 6.41
N ALA A 233 4.28 -1.39 7.50
CA ALA A 233 2.83 -1.61 7.59
C ALA A 233 1.99 -0.84 6.53
N ALA A 234 2.60 0.09 5.80
CA ALA A 234 1.97 0.74 4.65
C ALA A 234 1.63 -0.25 3.52
N PHE A 235 2.33 -1.38 3.39
CA PHE A 235 1.98 -2.42 2.43
C PHE A 235 0.66 -3.13 2.80
N ASP A 236 0.44 -3.42 4.08
CA ASP A 236 -0.86 -3.91 4.58
C ASP A 236 -1.98 -2.90 4.32
N LYS A 237 -1.71 -1.60 4.55
CA LYS A 237 -2.63 -0.51 4.25
C LYS A 237 -2.96 -0.45 2.75
N ALA A 238 -1.94 -0.56 1.89
CA ALA A 238 -2.11 -0.59 0.44
C ALA A 238 -2.96 -1.78 -0.02
N ALA A 239 -2.67 -2.98 0.50
CA ALA A 239 -3.43 -4.18 0.22
C ALA A 239 -4.92 -4.00 0.57
N HIS A 240 -5.20 -3.43 1.74
CA HIS A 240 -6.56 -3.14 2.17
C HIS A 240 -7.25 -2.08 1.29
N TYR A 241 -6.63 -0.91 1.09
CA TYR A 241 -7.23 0.20 0.36
C TYR A 241 -7.45 -0.10 -1.12
N PHE A 242 -6.51 -0.82 -1.74
CA PHE A 242 -6.52 -1.05 -3.18
C PHE A 242 -7.03 -2.43 -3.59
N GLY A 243 -7.43 -3.26 -2.62
CA GLY A 243 -7.98 -4.60 -2.87
C GLY A 243 -6.95 -5.57 -3.44
N MET A 244 -5.67 -5.41 -3.06
CA MET A 244 -4.60 -6.32 -3.46
C MET A 244 -4.44 -7.43 -2.42
N LYS A 245 -4.05 -8.62 -2.86
CA LYS A 245 -3.76 -9.73 -1.95
C LYS A 245 -2.31 -9.64 -1.47
N LEU A 246 -2.13 -9.46 -0.17
CA LEU A 246 -0.81 -9.44 0.47
C LEU A 246 -0.29 -10.87 0.68
N ILE A 247 0.90 -11.17 0.16
CA ILE A 247 1.61 -12.43 0.39
C ILE A 247 2.87 -12.13 1.18
N GLN A 248 2.86 -12.49 2.45
CA GLN A 248 4.00 -12.28 3.35
C GLN A 248 5.05 -13.39 3.17
N ILE A 249 6.30 -13.00 2.95
CA ILE A 249 7.45 -13.88 2.75
C ILE A 249 8.27 -13.94 4.05
N PRO A 250 8.64 -15.14 4.52
CA PRO A 250 9.43 -15.30 5.74
C PRO A 250 10.85 -14.73 5.60
N LEU A 251 11.49 -14.48 6.74
CA LEU A 251 12.88 -14.07 6.82
C LEU A 251 13.80 -15.26 7.06
N THR A 252 15.05 -15.09 6.66
CA THR A 252 16.16 -15.96 7.03
C THR A 252 16.61 -15.70 8.47
N LYS A 253 17.55 -16.50 8.98
CA LYS A 253 18.17 -16.25 10.30
C LYS A 253 18.91 -14.91 10.38
N ALA A 254 19.31 -14.33 9.24
CA ALA A 254 19.96 -13.03 9.15
C ALA A 254 18.96 -11.85 9.15
N MET A 255 17.65 -12.12 9.27
CA MET A 255 16.57 -11.13 9.19
C MET A 255 16.44 -10.44 7.82
N GLU A 256 17.06 -11.02 6.79
CA GLU A 256 16.84 -10.72 5.36
C GLU A 256 15.68 -11.58 4.82
N VAL A 257 14.97 -11.12 3.79
CA VAL A 257 13.93 -11.92 3.12
C VAL A 257 14.47 -13.24 2.54
N ASP A 258 13.73 -14.33 2.72
CA ASP A 258 14.03 -15.61 2.07
C ASP A 258 13.65 -15.54 0.58
N VAL A 259 14.65 -15.29 -0.28
CA VAL A 259 14.51 -15.19 -1.73
C VAL A 259 13.94 -16.47 -2.35
N GLN A 260 14.26 -17.64 -1.80
CA GLN A 260 13.73 -18.91 -2.29
C GLN A 260 12.24 -19.07 -1.94
N ALA A 261 11.83 -18.63 -0.75
CA ALA A 261 10.42 -18.56 -0.39
C ALA A 261 9.66 -17.56 -1.26
N MET A 262 10.24 -16.37 -1.53
CA MET A 262 9.66 -15.39 -2.45
C MET A 262 9.46 -15.99 -3.84
N ARG A 263 10.48 -16.65 -4.40
CA ARG A 263 10.40 -17.32 -5.69
C ARG A 263 9.27 -18.35 -5.76
N ARG A 264 9.08 -19.16 -4.71
CA ARG A 264 8.00 -20.18 -4.66
C ARG A 264 6.60 -19.56 -4.57
N ALA A 265 6.50 -18.35 -4.02
CA ALA A 265 5.24 -17.63 -3.86
C ALA A 265 4.79 -16.88 -5.13
N ILE A 266 5.69 -16.67 -6.11
CA ILE A 266 5.35 -15.99 -7.36
C ILE A 266 4.25 -16.77 -8.09
N SER A 267 3.21 -16.06 -8.49
CA SER A 267 2.05 -16.60 -9.19
C SER A 267 1.74 -15.76 -10.44
N ARG A 268 0.81 -16.24 -11.28
CA ARG A 268 0.29 -15.46 -12.43
C ARG A 268 -0.41 -14.15 -12.04
N ASN A 269 -0.76 -13.99 -10.76
CA ASN A 269 -1.42 -12.81 -10.24
C ASN A 269 -0.45 -11.81 -9.60
N THR A 270 0.84 -12.15 -9.48
CA THR A 270 1.82 -11.28 -8.83
C THR A 270 2.01 -9.99 -9.62
N ALA A 271 1.69 -8.88 -8.97
CA ALA A 271 1.75 -7.53 -9.52
C ALA A 271 3.03 -6.79 -9.13
N MET A 272 3.63 -7.12 -7.98
CA MET A 272 4.88 -6.50 -7.54
C MET A 272 5.64 -7.37 -6.53
N LEU A 273 6.97 -7.20 -6.53
CA LEU A 273 7.88 -7.65 -5.49
C LEU A 273 8.34 -6.45 -4.64
N VAL A 274 8.64 -6.70 -3.38
CA VAL A 274 9.09 -5.66 -2.43
C VAL A 274 10.32 -6.13 -1.67
N CYS A 275 11.24 -5.21 -1.42
CA CYS A 275 12.32 -5.33 -0.45
C CYS A 275 12.51 -4.01 0.29
N SER A 276 13.15 -4.04 1.45
CA SER A 276 13.44 -2.84 2.23
C SER A 276 14.95 -2.57 2.31
N ALA A 277 15.32 -1.29 2.25
CA ALA A 277 16.71 -0.83 2.31
C ALA A 277 16.85 0.34 3.30
N PRO A 278 16.94 0.07 4.62
CA PRO A 278 16.66 -1.19 5.30
C PRO A 278 15.19 -1.30 5.77
N GLN A 279 14.80 -2.47 6.28
CA GLN A 279 13.51 -2.61 6.99
C GLN A 279 13.53 -1.97 8.37
N PHE A 280 12.40 -1.37 8.77
CA PHE A 280 12.25 -0.64 10.04
C PHE A 280 12.47 -1.51 11.29
N PRO A 281 11.93 -2.74 11.42
CA PRO A 281 12.06 -3.54 12.64
C PRO A 281 13.48 -3.84 13.12
N HIS A 282 14.42 -4.16 12.22
CA HIS A 282 15.78 -4.59 12.59
C HIS A 282 16.90 -3.81 11.90
N GLY A 283 16.58 -2.86 11.00
CA GLY A 283 17.60 -2.06 10.30
C GLY A 283 18.47 -2.86 9.34
N ILE A 284 18.02 -4.03 8.88
CA ILE A 284 18.74 -4.88 7.92
C ILE A 284 18.26 -4.59 6.49
N MET A 285 19.20 -4.55 5.55
CA MET A 285 18.89 -4.38 4.12
C MET A 285 18.65 -5.75 3.48
N ASP A 286 17.53 -5.89 2.78
CA ASP A 286 17.22 -7.10 2.04
C ASP A 286 18.18 -7.32 0.84
N PRO A 287 18.34 -8.55 0.34
CA PRO A 287 19.14 -8.87 -0.84
C PRO A 287 18.49 -8.36 -2.15
N ILE A 288 18.62 -7.04 -2.40
CA ILE A 288 17.99 -6.35 -3.54
C ILE A 288 18.34 -6.98 -4.89
N GLU A 289 19.62 -7.28 -5.14
CA GLU A 289 20.07 -7.88 -6.41
C GLU A 289 19.41 -9.25 -6.67
N GLU A 290 19.37 -10.11 -5.66
CA GLU A 290 18.81 -11.47 -5.79
C GLU A 290 17.30 -11.43 -6.06
N VAL A 291 16.59 -10.48 -5.48
CA VAL A 291 15.15 -10.28 -5.75
C VAL A 291 14.92 -9.60 -7.10
N ALA A 292 15.83 -8.69 -7.52
CA ALA A 292 15.77 -8.08 -8.84
C ALA A 292 15.94 -9.11 -9.97
N GLU A 293 16.79 -10.12 -9.78
CA GLU A 293 16.88 -11.24 -10.74
C GLU A 293 15.55 -11.98 -10.91
N LEU A 294 14.78 -12.16 -9.83
CA LEU A 294 13.42 -12.70 -9.92
C LEU A 294 12.50 -11.73 -10.69
N ALA A 295 12.56 -10.44 -10.37
CA ALA A 295 11.78 -9.40 -11.03
C ALA A 295 11.98 -9.40 -12.55
N VAL A 296 13.24 -9.45 -13.00
CA VAL A 296 13.62 -9.54 -14.43
C VAL A 296 13.11 -10.83 -15.04
N LYS A 297 13.40 -11.98 -14.41
CA LYS A 297 13.04 -13.30 -14.92
C LYS A 297 11.54 -13.47 -15.12
N TYR A 298 10.74 -13.00 -14.16
CA TYR A 298 9.28 -13.13 -14.19
C TYR A 298 8.57 -11.90 -14.76
N LYS A 299 9.31 -10.85 -15.15
CA LYS A 299 8.78 -9.57 -15.68
C LYS A 299 7.78 -8.89 -14.74
N ILE A 300 8.09 -8.95 -13.45
CA ILE A 300 7.27 -8.37 -12.37
C ILE A 300 7.97 -7.09 -11.89
N PRO A 301 7.26 -5.96 -11.74
CA PRO A 301 7.83 -4.77 -11.13
C PRO A 301 8.40 -5.02 -9.73
N PHE A 302 9.47 -4.31 -9.39
CA PHE A 302 10.16 -4.45 -8.12
C PHE A 302 10.35 -3.09 -7.44
N HIS A 303 9.81 -2.99 -6.24
CA HIS A 303 9.90 -1.80 -5.40
C HIS A 303 10.92 -1.98 -4.28
N VAL A 304 11.78 -0.98 -4.11
CA VAL A 304 12.69 -0.90 -2.97
C VAL A 304 12.20 0.19 -2.02
N ASP A 305 11.79 -0.22 -0.82
CA ASP A 305 11.45 0.70 0.25
C ASP A 305 12.73 1.20 0.93
N ALA A 306 13.22 2.35 0.48
CA ALA A 306 14.33 3.06 1.10
C ALA A 306 13.84 4.28 1.91
N CYS A 307 12.59 4.26 2.41
CA CYS A 307 12.02 5.38 3.17
C CYS A 307 12.90 5.74 4.37
N LEU A 308 13.35 4.73 5.13
CA LEU A 308 14.22 4.94 6.29
C LEU A 308 15.68 5.19 5.90
N GLY A 309 16.20 4.42 4.94
CA GLY A 309 17.63 4.39 4.66
C GLY A 309 18.11 5.36 3.61
N GLY A 310 17.24 5.85 2.72
CA GLY A 310 17.59 6.46 1.43
C GLY A 310 18.68 7.53 1.51
N PHE A 311 18.47 8.55 2.35
CA PHE A 311 19.40 9.67 2.56
C PHE A 311 20.60 9.34 3.47
N LEU A 312 20.78 8.07 3.85
CA LEU A 312 21.99 7.54 4.46
C LEU A 312 22.73 6.64 3.47
N ILE A 313 22.07 5.61 2.95
CA ILE A 313 22.67 4.60 2.06
C ILE A 313 23.19 5.18 0.74
N ALA A 314 22.60 6.26 0.24
CA ALA A 314 23.09 6.98 -0.93
C ALA A 314 24.46 7.65 -0.71
N PHE A 315 24.85 7.91 0.53
CA PHE A 315 26.11 8.58 0.88
C PHE A 315 27.16 7.65 1.52
N MET A 316 26.79 6.40 1.81
CA MET A 316 27.67 5.45 2.52
C MET A 316 29.02 5.23 1.84
N ASP A 317 29.06 5.14 0.51
CA ASP A 317 30.31 5.01 -0.25
C ASP A 317 31.21 6.24 -0.08
N LYS A 318 30.65 7.44 -0.23
CA LYS A 318 31.36 8.72 -0.02
C LYS A 318 31.81 8.92 1.43
N ALA A 319 31.07 8.34 2.39
CA ALA A 319 31.41 8.38 3.81
C ALA A 319 32.52 7.38 4.20
N GLY A 320 33.04 6.57 3.26
CA GLY A 320 34.08 5.58 3.53
C GLY A 320 33.55 4.25 4.06
N PHE A 321 32.24 4.01 3.98
CA PHE A 321 31.57 2.78 4.39
C PHE A 321 30.83 2.14 3.21
N PRO A 322 31.53 1.71 2.15
CA PRO A 322 30.89 1.20 0.94
C PRO A 322 29.96 0.03 1.27
N LEU A 323 28.75 0.07 0.75
CA LEU A 323 27.79 -1.01 0.89
C LEU A 323 28.26 -2.23 0.09
N LYS A 324 28.09 -3.41 0.65
CA LYS A 324 28.49 -4.67 0.00
C LYS A 324 27.63 -5.01 -1.22
N ARG A 325 26.41 -4.51 -1.28
CA ARG A 325 25.42 -4.78 -2.32
C ARG A 325 24.80 -3.46 -2.79
N PRO A 326 24.61 -3.21 -4.10
CA PRO A 326 23.80 -2.11 -4.60
C PRO A 326 22.33 -2.31 -4.24
N PHE A 327 21.59 -1.21 -4.19
CA PHE A 327 20.19 -1.18 -3.76
C PHE A 327 19.29 -0.31 -4.66
N ASP A 328 19.88 0.48 -5.57
CA ASP A 328 19.20 1.53 -6.33
C ASP A 328 19.00 1.17 -7.81
N PHE A 329 18.72 2.15 -8.66
CA PHE A 329 18.44 1.92 -10.08
C PHE A 329 19.63 1.38 -10.90
N ARG A 330 20.83 1.24 -10.32
CA ARG A 330 21.92 0.47 -10.94
C ARG A 330 21.60 -1.02 -11.02
N VAL A 331 20.72 -1.53 -10.15
CA VAL A 331 20.30 -2.92 -10.15
C VAL A 331 19.22 -3.13 -11.21
N GLU A 332 19.56 -3.86 -12.28
CA GLU A 332 18.60 -4.21 -13.32
C GLU A 332 17.44 -5.02 -12.72
N GLY A 333 16.22 -4.48 -12.86
CA GLY A 333 15.01 -5.05 -12.27
C GLY A 333 14.33 -4.13 -11.27
N VAL A 334 15.05 -3.21 -10.62
CA VAL A 334 14.46 -2.19 -9.75
C VAL A 334 13.65 -1.20 -10.59
N THR A 335 12.34 -1.12 -10.36
CA THR A 335 11.44 -0.25 -11.14
C THR A 335 10.94 0.96 -10.37
N SER A 336 10.96 0.95 -9.03
CA SER A 336 10.72 2.16 -8.22
C SER A 336 11.38 2.10 -6.86
N ILE A 337 11.64 3.27 -6.27
CA ILE A 337 12.23 3.46 -4.96
C ILE A 337 11.42 4.53 -4.22
N SER A 338 11.13 4.31 -2.93
CA SER A 338 10.63 5.36 -2.03
C SER A 338 11.74 5.82 -1.09
N ALA A 339 11.85 7.12 -0.81
CA ALA A 339 12.86 7.70 0.09
C ALA A 339 12.29 8.93 0.79
N ASP A 340 12.36 8.97 2.13
CA ASP A 340 11.78 10.07 2.90
C ASP A 340 12.79 11.22 3.04
N THR A 341 12.45 12.41 2.55
CA THR A 341 13.26 13.62 2.79
C THR A 341 13.09 14.19 4.19
N HIS A 342 12.07 13.75 4.94
CA HIS A 342 11.79 14.18 6.31
C HIS A 342 12.47 13.29 7.36
N LYS A 343 13.31 12.35 6.92
CA LYS A 343 14.17 11.48 7.74
C LYS A 343 15.61 11.75 7.36
#